data_AF-Q2G3R1-F1
#
_entry.id   AF-Q2G3R1-F1
#
_cell.length_a   1.000
_cell.length_b   1.000
_cell.length_c   1.000
_cell.angle_alpha   90.00
_cell.angle_beta   90.00
_cell.angle_gamma   90.00
#
_symmetry.space_group_name_H-M   'P 1'
#
loop_
_entity.id
_entity.type
_entity.pdbx_description
1 polymer ?
#
loop_
_entity_poly.entity_id
_entity_poly.type
_entity_poly.pdbx_seq_one_letter_code
_entity_poly.pdbx_strand_id
1 'polypeptide(L)' 'MDLNELLYHHQVALLQGPVPACEATGSSFDLAGHYRRRIDAMRRMLGVAEYPDWCREPSGARS' A
#
# COMPACT_ATOMS: atom_id res chain seq x y z
N MET A 1 -2.48 2.12 -15.47
CA MET A 1 -2.08 0.99 -14.62
C MET A 1 -3.33 0.29 -14.15
N ASP A 2 -3.39 -1.02 -14.37
CA ASP A 2 -4.43 -1.87 -13.78
C ASP A 2 -4.09 -2.23 -12.32
N LEU A 3 -4.97 -3.00 -11.69
CA LEU A 3 -4.88 -3.28 -10.25
C LEU A 3 -3.67 -4.15 -9.92
N ASN A 4 -3.36 -5.10 -10.80
CA ASN A 4 -2.19 -5.96 -10.65
C ASN A 4 -0.90 -5.16 -10.74
N GLU A 5 -0.83 -4.24 -11.71
CA GLU A 5 0.33 -3.37 -11.88
C GLU A 5 0.53 -2.48 -10.64
N LEU A 6 -0.54 -1.89 -10.10
CA LEU A 6 -0.46 -1.11 -8.86
C LEU A 6 -0.01 -1.95 -7.66
N LEU A 7 -0.51 -3.18 -7.52
CA LEU A 7 -0.12 -4.09 -6.45
C LEU A 7 1.36 -4.49 -6.55
N TYR A 8 1.83 -4.82 -7.74
CA TYR A 8 3.24 -5.14 -7.99
C TYR A 8 4.16 -3.99 -7.59
N HIS A 9 3.86 -2.76 -8.02
CA HIS A 9 4.68 -1.61 -7.67
C HIS A 9 4.61 -1.24 -6.19
N HIS A 10 3.46 -1.45 -5.54
CA HIS A 10 3.37 -1.30 -4.08
C HIS A 10 4.27 -2.29 -3.34
N GLN A 11 4.31 -3.56 -3.77
CA GLN A 11 5.20 -4.57 -3.19
C GLN A 11 6.67 -4.21 -3.38
N VAL A 12 7.06 -3.77 -4.58
CA VAL A 12 8.43 -3.31 -4.86
C VAL A 12 8.79 -2.12 -3.95
N ALA A 13 7.89 -1.16 -3.78
CA ALA A 13 8.12 -0.01 -2.90
C ALA A 13 8.29 -0.40 -1.42
N LEU A 14 7.56 -1.41 -0.94
CA LEU A 14 7.75 -1.95 0.41
C LEU A 14 9.10 -2.64 0.56
N LEU A 15 9.52 -3.41 -0.44
CA LEU A 15 10.80 -4.14 -0.43
C LEU A 15 12.01 -3.22 -0.51
N GLN A 16 11.90 -2.12 -1.25
CA GLN A 16 12.98 -1.13 -1.41
C GLN A 16 13.12 -0.21 -0.19
N GLY A 17 12.10 -0.15 0.67
CA GLY A 17 12.06 0.76 1.80
C GLY A 17 11.92 2.23 1.37
N PRO A 18 12.03 3.19 2.31
CA PRO A 18 11.92 4.60 1.99
C PRO A 18 13.04 5.01 1.03
N VAL A 19 12.65 5.63 -0.10
CA VAL A 19 13.61 6.21 -1.04
C VAL A 19 14.39 7.28 -0.28
N PRO A 20 15.74 7.22 -0.23
CA PRO A 20 16.54 8.21 0.47
C PRO A 20 16.21 9.59 -0.09
N ALA A 21 15.94 10.54 0.80
CA ALA A 21 15.63 11.90 0.41
C ALA A 21 16.77 12.43 -0.47
N CYS A 22 16.43 13.05 -1.60
CA CYS A 22 17.42 13.82 -2.33
C CYS A 22 17.83 14.98 -1.42
N GLU A 23 19.13 15.05 -1.05
CA GLU A 23 19.66 16.03 -0.10
C GLU A 23 19.33 17.48 -0.49
N ALA A 24 19.04 17.73 -1.78
CA ALA A 24 18.67 19.02 -2.31
C ALA A 24 17.24 19.50 -1.95
N THR A 25 16.32 18.60 -1.58
CA THR A 25 14.90 18.97 -1.34
C THR A 25 14.36 18.55 0.02
N GLY A 26 15.10 17.79 0.82
CA GLY A 26 14.74 17.43 2.20
C GLY A 26 13.43 16.63 2.34
N SER A 27 12.85 16.18 1.23
CA SER A 27 11.55 15.50 1.19
C SER A 27 11.75 14.04 0.83
N SER A 28 11.48 13.14 1.78
CA SER A 28 11.36 11.71 1.51
C SER A 28 10.00 11.44 0.86
N PHE A 29 10.00 10.95 -0.38
CA PHE A 29 8.75 10.59 -1.04
C PHE A 29 8.24 9.24 -0.53
N ASP A 30 7.07 9.23 0.12
CA ASP A 30 6.38 8.01 0.55
C ASP A 30 5.77 7.27 -0.66
N LEU A 31 6.62 6.52 -1.36
CA LEU A 31 6.27 5.75 -2.55
C LEU A 31 5.26 4.64 -2.23
N ALA A 32 5.40 3.99 -1.06
CA ALA A 32 4.48 2.95 -0.63
C ALA A 32 3.06 3.51 -0.39
N GLY A 33 2.95 4.64 0.34
CA GLY A 33 1.68 5.31 0.55
C GLY A 33 1.08 5.93 -0.70
N HIS A 34 1.90 6.36 -1.67
CA HIS A 34 1.42 6.77 -2.99
C HIS A 34 0.67 5.63 -3.69
N TYR A 35 1.26 4.44 -3.79
CA TYR A 35 0.60 3.30 -4.42
C TYR A 35 -0.62 2.80 -3.63
N ARG A 36 -0.56 2.80 -2.29
CA ARG A 36 -1.72 2.46 -1.44
C ARG A 36 -2.96 3.29 -1.80
N ARG A 37 -2.82 4.63 -1.84
CA ARG A 37 -3.94 5.53 -2.18
C ARG A 37 -4.54 5.24 -3.56
N ARG A 38 -3.71 4.88 -4.53
CA ARG A 38 -4.17 4.54 -5.89
C ARG A 38 -4.89 3.19 -5.93
N ILE A 39 -4.40 2.19 -5.19
CA ILE A 39 -5.07 0.90 -5.04
C ILE A 39 -6.46 1.09 -4.44
N ASP A 40 -6.58 1.87 -3.37
CA ASP A 40 -7.86 2.13 -2.68
C ASP A 40 -8.85 2.87 -3.58
N ALA A 41 -8.37 3.86 -4.36
CA ALA A 41 -9.20 4.54 -5.34
C ALA A 41 -9.71 3.58 -6.42
N MET A 42 -8.85 2.69 -6.91
CA MET A 42 -9.22 1.78 -7.99
C MET A 42 -10.12 0.64 -7.54
N ARG A 43 -9.96 0.14 -6.31
CA ARG A 43 -10.88 -0.81 -5.69
C ARG A 43 -12.28 -0.23 -5.53
N ARG A 44 -12.38 1.02 -5.06
CA ARG A 44 -13.66 1.75 -5.02
C ARG A 44 -14.32 1.87 -6.39
N MET A 45 -13.54 2.18 -7.43
CA MET A 45 -14.05 2.22 -8.81
C MET A 45 -14.54 0.86 -9.32
N LEU A 46 -13.88 -0.23 -8.93
CA LEU A 46 -14.24 -1.59 -9.34
C LEU A 46 -15.32 -2.24 -8.47
N GLY A 47 -15.77 -1.58 -7.39
CA GLY A 47 -16.71 -2.14 -6.41
C GLY A 47 -16.13 -3.32 -5.62
N VAL A 48 -14.81 -3.48 -5.61
CA VAL A 48 -14.11 -4.55 -4.88
C VAL A 48 -13.85 -4.04 -3.46
N ALA A 49 -14.23 -4.82 -2.45
CA ALA A 49 -14.05 -4.46 -1.05
C ALA A 49 -12.57 -4.13 -0.73
N GLU A 50 -12.35 -3.24 0.24
CA GLU A 50 -11.02 -3.02 0.84
C GLU A 50 -10.44 -4.35 1.35
N TYR A 51 -9.11 -4.39 1.53
CA TYR A 51 -8.43 -5.61 2.00
C TYR A 51 -9.18 -6.15 3.22
N PRO A 52 -9.51 -7.46 3.26
CA PRO A 52 -9.93 -8.05 4.51
C PRO A 52 -8.82 -7.82 5.52
N ASP A 53 -9.18 -7.44 6.73
CA ASP A 53 -8.26 -7.09 7.80
C ASP A 53 -7.59 -8.39 8.32
N TRP A 54 -6.71 -8.99 7.51
CA TRP A 54 -6.05 -10.27 7.81
C TRP A 54 -5.15 -10.21 9.04
N CYS A 55 -4.77 -8.99 9.45
CA CYS A 55 -4.01 -8.72 10.66
C CYS A 55 -4.90 -8.56 11.91
N ARG A 56 -6.23 -8.53 11.76
CA ARG A 56 -7.14 -8.61 12.90
C ARG A 56 -7.16 -10.06 13.34
N GLU A 57 -6.39 -10.39 14.37
CA GLU A 57 -6.56 -11.66 15.07
C GLU A 57 -8.05 -11.83 15.38
N PRO A 58 -8.63 -13.03 15.16
CA PRO A 58 -9.98 -13.30 15.61
C PRO A 58 -10.01 -13.01 17.11
N SER A 59 -10.87 -12.09 17.52
CA SER A 59 -11.04 -11.60 18.89
C SER A 59 -11.60 -12.66 19.85
N GLY A 60 -11.22 -13.93 19.68
CA GLY A 60 -11.72 -15.09 20.42
C GLY A 60 -10.70 -16.20 20.68
N ALA A 61 -9.41 -16.05 20.39
CA ALA A 61 -8.39 -17.03 20.78
C ALA A 61 -7.84 -16.74 22.19
N ARG A 62 -8.71 -16.81 23.20
CA ARG A 62 -8.30 -17.00 24.60
C ARG A 62 -9.07 -18.17 25.18
N SER A 63 -8.37 -19.26 25.47
CA SER A 63 -8.67 -20.22 26.54
C SER A 63 -7.39 -20.95 26.90
#